data_AF-A0A6P6S4G5-F1
#
_entry.id   AF-A0A6P6S4G5-F1
#
_cell.length_a   1.000
_cell.length_b   1.000
_cell.length_c   1.000
_cell.angle_alpha   90.00
_cell.angle_beta   90.00
_cell.angle_gamma   90.00
#
_symmetry.space_group_name_H-M   'P 1'
#
loop_
_entity.id
_entity.type
_entity.pdbx_description
1 polymer ?
#
loop_
_entity_poly.entity_id
_entity_poly.type
_entity_poly.pdbx_seq_one_letter_code
_entity_poly.pdbx_strand_id
1 'polypeptide(L)'
;MGEQRINQYIGGKYGKLGVDRVWHDTAIPFDEVIQQFEEWLGKHHLWVKKPGGRLNRAAFITCGNWDLKTKIPAQCKVSRMALPSYFTEWINLKDIFLNFYNRRAPGMVSMMRELRIPLRGSHHLGMDDTKNIARVVQHMLIDGALLQITARRLRGSKVEFLFENRV
;
A
#
# COMPACT_ATOMS: atom_id res chain seq x y z
N MET A 1 23.08 -3.82 -10.87
CA MET A 1 23.31 -4.45 -9.56
C MET A 1 23.66 -5.90 -9.81
N GLY A 2 24.76 -6.42 -9.27
CA GLY A 2 25.18 -7.80 -9.52
C GLY A 2 24.26 -8.83 -8.83
N GLU A 3 24.08 -9.97 -9.48
CA GLU A 3 23.23 -11.10 -9.06
C GLU A 3 23.50 -11.56 -7.62
N GLN A 4 24.78 -11.57 -7.20
CA GLN A 4 25.17 -11.88 -5.82
C GLN A 4 24.55 -10.95 -4.77
N ARG A 5 24.44 -9.64 -5.04
CA ARG A 5 23.82 -8.68 -4.11
C ARG A 5 22.31 -8.87 -4.01
N ILE A 6 21.67 -9.27 -5.11
CA ILE A 6 20.24 -9.56 -5.16
C ILE A 6 19.96 -10.80 -4.30
N ASN A 7 20.74 -11.87 -4.49
CA ASN A 7 20.60 -13.10 -3.71
C ASN A 7 20.89 -12.90 -2.21
N GLN A 8 21.90 -12.11 -1.85
CA GLN A 8 22.15 -11.75 -0.45
C GLN A 8 21.00 -10.95 0.16
N TYR A 9 20.44 -9.98 -0.58
CA TYR A 9 19.28 -9.20 -0.11
C TYR A 9 18.05 -10.09 0.06
N ILE A 10 17.77 -10.97 -0.90
CA ILE A 10 16.64 -11.90 -0.86
C ILE A 10 16.79 -12.88 0.30
N GLY A 11 17.94 -13.56 0.42
CA GLY A 11 18.20 -14.51 1.50
C GLY A 11 18.13 -13.85 2.88
N GLY A 12 18.74 -12.67 3.05
CA GLY A 12 18.74 -11.96 4.32
C GLY A 12 17.36 -11.45 4.75
N LYS A 13 16.56 -10.95 3.79
CA LYS A 13 15.26 -10.33 4.08
C LYS A 13 14.09 -11.31 4.06
N TYR A 14 14.09 -12.25 3.11
CA TYR A 14 12.99 -13.17 2.86
C TYR A 14 13.30 -14.63 3.18
N GLY A 15 14.57 -15.00 3.42
CA GLY A 15 14.95 -16.36 3.81
C GLY A 15 14.36 -16.78 5.16
N LYS A 16 14.25 -15.86 6.12
CA LYS A 16 13.53 -16.12 7.38
C LYS A 16 12.03 -16.36 7.22
N LEU A 17 11.47 -15.98 6.07
CA LEU A 17 10.05 -16.15 5.72
C LEU A 17 9.81 -17.41 4.87
N GLY A 18 10.86 -18.14 4.47
CA GLY A 18 10.77 -19.27 3.54
C GLY A 18 10.43 -18.86 2.10
N VAL A 19 10.66 -17.59 1.76
CA VAL A 19 10.32 -16.99 0.46
C VAL A 19 11.62 -16.67 -0.32
N ASP A 20 12.69 -17.43 -0.11
CA ASP A 20 14.01 -17.18 -0.68
C ASP A 20 14.29 -17.90 -2.01
N ARG A 21 13.47 -18.88 -2.41
CA ARG A 21 13.92 -19.84 -3.44
C ARG A 21 13.02 -20.13 -4.65
N VAL A 22 11.79 -19.60 -4.73
CA VAL A 22 10.91 -20.01 -5.86
C VAL A 22 10.05 -18.87 -6.44
N TRP A 23 9.63 -17.90 -5.62
CA TRP A 23 8.58 -16.98 -6.06
C TRP A 23 9.01 -16.05 -7.21
N HIS A 24 10.27 -15.61 -7.27
CA HIS A 24 10.71 -14.66 -8.30
C HIS A 24 10.89 -15.32 -9.66
N ASP A 25 11.27 -16.60 -9.70
CA ASP A 25 11.40 -17.38 -10.94
C ASP A 25 10.05 -17.71 -11.57
N THR A 26 9.00 -17.81 -10.75
CA THR A 26 7.62 -18.03 -11.20
C THR A 26 6.77 -16.77 -11.25
N ALA A 27 7.31 -15.62 -10.81
CA ALA A 27 6.56 -14.38 -10.77
C ALA A 27 6.39 -13.83 -12.18
N ILE A 28 5.16 -13.41 -12.49
CA ILE A 28 4.89 -12.67 -13.71
C ILE A 28 5.42 -11.22 -13.61
N PRO A 29 5.78 -10.60 -14.74
CA PRO A 29 6.15 -9.19 -14.83
C PRO A 29 5.10 -8.24 -14.24
N PHE A 30 5.54 -7.08 -13.78
CA PHE A 30 4.66 -6.10 -13.11
C PHE A 30 3.52 -5.57 -13.99
N ASP A 31 3.77 -5.39 -15.29
CA ASP A 31 2.76 -4.99 -16.27
C ASP A 31 1.66 -6.05 -16.44
N GLU A 32 2.03 -7.34 -16.45
CA GLU A 32 1.06 -8.43 -16.42
C GLU A 32 0.26 -8.46 -15.11
N VAL A 33 0.93 -8.23 -13.96
CA VAL A 33 0.24 -8.10 -12.66
C VAL A 33 -0.77 -6.95 -12.69
N ILE A 34 -0.40 -5.80 -13.26
CA ILE A 34 -1.30 -4.65 -13.37
C ILE A 34 -2.48 -4.98 -14.27
N GLN A 35 -2.30 -5.71 -15.38
CA GLN A 35 -3.40 -6.14 -16.22
C GLN A 35 -4.38 -7.03 -15.44
N GLN A 36 -3.88 -8.07 -14.76
CA GLN A 36 -4.72 -8.95 -13.94
C GLN A 36 -5.42 -8.17 -12.81
N PHE A 37 -4.74 -7.18 -12.24
CA PHE A 37 -5.30 -6.32 -11.21
C PHE A 37 -6.42 -5.39 -11.74
N GLU A 38 -6.26 -4.82 -12.95
CA GLU A 38 -7.30 -4.03 -13.62
C GLU A 38 -8.55 -4.88 -13.91
N GLU A 39 -8.37 -6.11 -14.37
CA GLU A 39 -9.46 -7.06 -14.60
C GLU A 39 -10.20 -7.38 -13.29
N TRP A 40 -9.45 -7.62 -12.21
CA TRP A 40 -10.02 -7.83 -10.88
C TRP A 40 -10.81 -6.61 -10.38
N LEU A 41 -10.25 -5.39 -10.52
CA LEU A 41 -10.96 -4.16 -10.15
C LEU A 41 -12.26 -3.99 -10.95
N GLY A 42 -12.23 -4.28 -12.25
CA GLY A 42 -13.39 -4.24 -13.12
C GLY A 42 -14.48 -5.24 -12.73
N LYS A 43 -14.08 -6.49 -12.45
CA LYS A 43 -14.98 -7.57 -11.97
C LYS A 43 -15.69 -7.21 -10.66
N HIS A 44 -15.03 -6.47 -9.79
CA HIS A 44 -15.60 -6.00 -8.52
C HIS A 44 -16.27 -4.63 -8.62
N HIS A 45 -16.43 -4.07 -9.82
CA HIS A 45 -17.02 -2.75 -10.08
C HIS A 45 -16.32 -1.59 -9.36
N LEU A 46 -15.08 -1.80 -8.91
CA LEU A 46 -14.28 -0.82 -8.17
C LEU A 46 -13.66 0.22 -9.10
N TRP A 47 -13.53 -0.10 -10.39
CA TRP A 47 -12.98 0.80 -11.38
C TRP A 47 -13.47 0.43 -12.77
N VAL A 48 -13.60 1.42 -13.64
CA VAL A 48 -13.84 1.22 -15.06
C VAL A 48 -12.75 1.93 -15.83
N LYS A 49 -12.21 1.25 -16.84
CA LYS A 49 -11.13 1.78 -17.67
C LYS A 49 -11.60 3.00 -18.45
N LYS A 50 -11.34 4.18 -17.90
CA LYS A 50 -11.60 5.48 -18.52
C LYS A 50 -10.42 6.43 -18.26
N PRO A 51 -10.09 7.33 -19.21
CA PRO A 51 -9.04 8.32 -19.00
C PRO A 51 -9.27 9.13 -17.72
N GLY A 52 -8.26 9.17 -16.84
CA GLY A 52 -8.33 9.90 -15.56
C GLY A 52 -9.29 9.30 -14.52
N GLY A 53 -9.72 8.05 -14.69
CA GLY A 53 -10.67 7.39 -13.79
C GLY A 53 -10.10 7.09 -12.41
N ARG A 54 -10.79 7.55 -11.37
CA ARG A 54 -10.58 7.13 -9.97
C ARG A 54 -11.37 5.85 -9.66
N LEU A 55 -11.07 5.25 -8.51
CA LEU A 55 -11.88 4.16 -8.00
C LEU A 55 -13.33 4.63 -7.73
N ASN A 56 -14.29 3.73 -7.92
CA ASN A 56 -15.71 3.94 -7.67
C ASN A 56 -16.04 3.54 -6.23
N ARG A 57 -16.48 4.49 -5.40
CA ARG A 57 -16.89 4.25 -4.00
C ARG A 57 -15.86 3.44 -3.19
N ALA A 58 -14.58 3.59 -3.51
CA ALA A 58 -13.49 2.87 -2.90
C ALA A 58 -12.22 3.74 -2.88
N ALA A 59 -11.29 3.40 -2.00
CA ALA A 59 -10.00 4.05 -1.89
C ALA A 59 -8.94 3.04 -1.45
N PHE A 60 -7.70 3.23 -1.90
CA PHE A 60 -6.57 2.50 -1.34
C PHE A 60 -6.25 3.02 0.06
N ILE A 61 -5.96 2.10 0.98
CA ILE A 61 -5.43 2.41 2.31
C ILE A 61 -4.01 1.86 2.39
N THR A 62 -3.06 2.68 2.82
CA THR A 62 -1.65 2.32 2.98
C THR A 62 -1.14 2.71 4.37
N CYS A 63 -0.13 2.01 4.87
CA CYS A 63 0.55 2.38 6.12
C CYS A 63 1.72 3.33 5.83
N GLY A 64 1.39 4.56 5.46
CA GLY A 64 2.34 5.56 4.99
C GLY A 64 2.22 5.85 3.51
N ASN A 65 2.94 6.88 3.07
CA ASN A 65 2.85 7.37 1.70
C ASN A 65 3.71 6.56 0.72
N TRP A 66 4.61 5.70 1.19
CA TRP A 66 5.68 5.13 0.37
C TRP A 66 5.19 4.28 -0.80
N ASP A 67 4.16 3.46 -0.60
CA ASP A 67 3.62 2.56 -1.63
C ASP A 67 3.16 3.33 -2.87
N LEU A 68 2.23 4.27 -2.70
CA LEU A 68 1.58 4.97 -3.82
C LEU A 68 2.27 6.29 -4.21
N LYS A 69 2.94 6.97 -3.27
CA LYS A 69 3.75 8.16 -3.57
C LYS A 69 5.03 7.78 -4.32
N THR A 70 5.69 6.69 -3.92
CA THR A 70 7.07 6.40 -4.30
C THR A 70 7.22 5.09 -5.07
N LYS A 71 6.73 3.96 -4.56
CA LYS A 71 7.06 2.64 -5.11
C LYS A 71 6.34 2.29 -6.39
N ILE A 72 5.01 2.43 -6.44
CA ILE A 72 4.26 2.19 -7.67
C ILE A 72 4.75 3.09 -8.82
N PRO A 73 4.94 4.42 -8.65
CA PRO A 73 5.50 5.25 -9.72
C PRO A 73 6.92 4.87 -10.14
N ALA A 74 7.78 4.49 -9.19
CA ALA A 74 9.13 4.03 -9.51
C ALA A 74 9.09 2.73 -10.31
N GLN A 75 8.23 1.79 -9.94
CA GLN A 75 8.06 0.54 -10.66
C GLN A 75 7.49 0.77 -12.05
N CYS A 76 6.53 1.68 -12.22
CA CYS A 76 6.00 2.04 -13.54
C CYS A 76 7.10 2.56 -14.48
N LYS A 77 8.06 3.34 -13.97
CA LYS A 77 9.22 3.80 -14.74
C LYS A 77 10.13 2.65 -15.17
N VAL A 78 10.39 1.70 -14.27
CA VAL A 78 11.17 0.48 -14.57
C VAL A 78 10.49 -0.34 -15.66
N SER A 79 9.18 -0.54 -15.52
CA SER A 79 8.33 -1.27 -16.48
C SER A 79 7.96 -0.46 -17.74
N ARG A 80 8.48 0.76 -17.90
CA ARG A 80 8.18 1.68 -19.03
C ARG A 80 6.68 1.85 -19.30
N MET A 81 5.87 1.85 -18.25
CA MET A 81 4.42 1.99 -18.35
C MET A 81 3.94 3.31 -17.73
N ALA A 82 2.79 3.78 -18.19
CA ALA A 82 2.11 4.91 -17.56
C ALA A 82 1.60 4.50 -16.17
N LEU A 83 1.65 5.43 -15.21
CA LEU A 83 1.06 5.22 -13.89
C LEU A 83 -0.48 5.11 -14.03
N PRO A 84 -1.09 4.00 -13.60
CA PRO A 84 -2.54 3.87 -13.67
C PRO A 84 -3.27 4.92 -12.81
N SER A 85 -4.32 5.53 -13.39
CA SER A 85 -5.00 6.68 -12.78
C SER A 85 -5.70 6.38 -11.45
N TYR A 86 -6.05 5.13 -11.17
CA TYR A 86 -6.63 4.73 -9.89
C TYR A 86 -5.64 4.76 -8.71
N PHE A 87 -4.34 4.88 -8.95
CA PHE A 87 -3.33 5.08 -7.90
C PHE A 87 -3.08 6.56 -7.55
N THR A 88 -3.93 7.48 -8.02
CA THR A 88 -3.72 8.93 -7.84
C THR A 88 -4.29 9.48 -6.54
N GLU A 89 -5.01 8.70 -5.74
CA GLU A 89 -5.44 9.11 -4.41
C GLU A 89 -5.48 7.94 -3.44
N TRP A 90 -5.19 8.22 -2.16
CA TRP A 90 -5.14 7.20 -1.12
C TRP A 90 -5.34 7.75 0.27
N ILE A 91 -5.56 6.83 1.20
CA ILE A 91 -5.66 7.07 2.64
C ILE A 91 -4.38 6.56 3.28
N ASN A 92 -3.56 7.47 3.79
CA ASN A 92 -2.45 7.11 4.68
C ASN A 92 -3.00 6.89 6.09
N LEU A 93 -3.02 5.63 6.52
CA LEU A 93 -3.57 5.24 7.81
C LEU A 93 -2.88 5.92 8.99
N LYS A 94 -1.58 6.23 8.88
CA LYS A 94 -0.85 6.94 9.95
C LYS A 94 -1.38 8.34 10.20
N ASP A 95 -1.83 9.03 9.13
CA ASP A 95 -2.37 10.38 9.25
C ASP A 95 -3.76 10.33 9.90
N ILE A 96 -4.62 9.38 9.49
CA ILE A 96 -5.91 9.16 10.16
C ILE A 96 -5.69 8.81 11.63
N PHE A 97 -4.77 7.90 11.94
CA PHE A 97 -4.48 7.47 13.31
C PHE A 97 -4.03 8.64 14.17
N LEU A 98 -3.09 9.45 13.66
CA LEU A 98 -2.61 10.65 14.35
C LEU A 98 -3.76 11.61 14.68
N ASN A 99 -4.60 11.92 13.70
CA ASN A 99 -5.64 12.94 13.87
C ASN A 99 -6.82 12.44 14.70
N PHE A 100 -7.11 11.13 14.68
CA PHE A 100 -8.20 10.56 15.45
C PHE A 100 -7.83 10.31 16.91
N TYR A 101 -6.70 9.65 17.18
CA TYR A 101 -6.27 9.36 18.57
C TYR A 101 -5.41 10.45 19.20
N ASN A 102 -5.05 11.50 18.44
CA ASN A 102 -4.09 12.53 18.84
C ASN A 102 -2.74 11.94 19.31
N ARG A 103 -2.31 10.84 18.66
CA ARG A 103 -1.09 10.10 19.01
C ARG A 103 -0.33 9.67 17.77
N ARG A 104 0.99 9.85 17.79
CA ARG A 104 1.83 9.43 16.67
C ARG A 104 2.11 7.93 16.72
N ALA A 105 1.76 7.23 15.65
CA ALA A 105 2.17 5.85 15.42
C ALA A 105 3.01 5.77 14.13
N PRO A 106 4.32 5.47 14.21
CA PRO A 106 5.21 5.54 13.04
C PRO A 106 4.96 4.43 12.01
N GLY A 107 4.26 3.35 12.39
CA GLY A 107 3.93 2.25 11.49
C GLY A 107 2.92 1.28 12.07
N MET A 108 2.62 0.23 11.30
CA MET A 108 1.57 -0.76 11.60
C MET A 108 1.72 -1.39 12.99
N VAL A 109 2.91 -1.90 13.32
CA VAL A 109 3.17 -2.57 14.61
C VAL A 109 2.92 -1.62 15.79
N SER A 110 3.27 -0.34 15.65
CA SER A 110 3.00 0.66 16.69
C SER A 110 1.50 0.91 16.86
N MET A 111 0.75 1.07 15.76
CA MET A 111 -0.72 1.20 15.82
C MET A 111 -1.36 -0.02 16.47
N MET A 112 -0.92 -1.22 16.11
CA MET A 112 -1.43 -2.46 16.71
C MET A 112 -1.16 -2.53 18.21
N ARG A 113 0.04 -2.14 18.65
CA ARG A 113 0.38 -2.11 20.09
C ARG A 113 -0.50 -1.13 20.86
N GLU A 114 -0.69 0.09 20.35
CA GLU A 114 -1.56 1.10 20.97
C GLU A 114 -3.01 0.59 21.12
N LEU A 115 -3.52 -0.07 20.09
CA LEU A 115 -4.88 -0.63 20.06
C LEU A 115 -4.99 -2.03 20.71
N ARG A 116 -3.89 -2.53 21.30
CA ARG A 116 -3.80 -3.88 21.90
C ARG A 116 -4.24 -5.01 20.95
N ILE A 117 -3.96 -4.86 19.65
CA ILE A 117 -4.23 -5.84 18.61
C ILE A 117 -2.99 -6.73 18.46
N PRO A 118 -3.07 -8.06 18.67
CA PRO A 118 -1.93 -8.94 18.48
C PRO A 118 -1.57 -9.07 16.99
N LEU A 119 -0.28 -9.01 16.67
CA LEU A 119 0.26 -9.26 15.33
C LEU A 119 -0.09 -10.69 14.88
N ARG A 120 -0.52 -10.87 13.63
CA ARG A 120 -0.77 -12.19 13.03
C ARG A 120 0.08 -12.38 11.78
N GLY A 121 0.57 -13.60 11.57
CA GLY A 121 1.42 -13.94 10.44
C GLY A 121 2.82 -13.35 10.56
N SER A 122 3.49 -13.18 9.43
CA SER A 122 4.89 -12.76 9.39
C SER A 122 5.01 -11.29 9.01
N HIS A 123 5.66 -10.50 9.87
CA HIS A 123 5.96 -9.10 9.58
C HIS A 123 6.86 -8.99 8.34
N HIS A 124 6.57 -8.02 7.47
CA HIS A 124 7.24 -7.81 6.18
C HIS A 124 6.85 -8.78 5.06
N LEU A 125 5.88 -9.67 5.29
CA LEU A 125 5.16 -10.34 4.22
C LEU A 125 3.96 -9.48 3.81
N GLY A 126 3.94 -8.97 2.59
CA GLY A 126 2.96 -7.97 2.14
C GLY A 126 1.50 -8.38 2.41
N MET A 127 1.16 -9.65 2.18
CA MET A 127 -0.18 -10.18 2.45
C MET A 127 -0.57 -10.13 3.93
N ASP A 128 0.36 -10.46 4.83
CA ASP A 128 0.09 -10.45 6.28
C ASP A 128 0.08 -9.03 6.84
N ASP A 129 0.97 -8.16 6.34
CA ASP A 129 0.93 -6.73 6.66
C ASP A 129 -0.41 -6.10 6.20
N THR A 130 -0.91 -6.42 5.00
CA THR A 130 -2.24 -5.95 4.53
C THR A 130 -3.37 -6.44 5.44
N LYS A 131 -3.36 -7.70 5.87
CA LYS A 131 -4.37 -8.24 6.81
C LYS A 131 -4.33 -7.53 8.16
N ASN A 132 -3.15 -7.25 8.69
CA ASN A 132 -3.00 -6.55 9.96
C ASN A 132 -3.40 -5.07 9.85
N ILE A 133 -3.08 -4.39 8.75
CA ILE A 133 -3.57 -3.05 8.43
C ILE A 133 -5.11 -3.04 8.41
N ALA A 134 -5.74 -4.02 7.75
CA ALA A 134 -7.20 -4.13 7.71
C ALA A 134 -7.81 -4.27 9.11
N ARG A 135 -7.17 -5.02 10.02
CA ARG A 135 -7.61 -5.14 11.42
C ARG A 135 -7.51 -3.82 12.20
N VAL A 136 -6.44 -3.04 11.98
CA VAL A 136 -6.32 -1.69 12.54
C VAL A 136 -7.44 -0.79 12.01
N VAL A 137 -7.68 -0.82 10.70
CA VAL A 137 -8.76 -0.05 10.06
C VAL A 137 -10.13 -0.40 10.65
N GLN A 138 -10.43 -1.69 10.80
CA GLN A 138 -11.69 -2.16 11.40
C GLN A 138 -11.86 -1.65 12.83
N HIS A 139 -10.81 -1.72 13.64
CA HIS A 139 -10.85 -1.20 15.02
C HIS A 139 -11.09 0.30 15.04
N MET A 140 -10.38 1.06 14.20
CA MET A 140 -10.57 2.51 14.08
C MET A 140 -12.00 2.88 13.65
N LEU A 141 -12.60 2.12 12.72
CA LEU A 141 -13.99 2.34 12.31
C LEU A 141 -14.98 2.08 13.47
N ILE A 142 -14.74 1.04 14.27
CA ILE A 142 -15.55 0.74 15.47
C ILE A 142 -15.46 1.88 16.49
N ASP A 143 -14.27 2.45 16.67
CA ASP A 143 -14.05 3.58 17.58
C ASP A 143 -14.66 4.89 17.06
N GLY A 144 -15.11 4.93 15.79
CA GLY A 144 -15.77 6.08 15.18
C GLY A 144 -14.87 6.94 14.29
N ALA A 145 -13.68 6.44 13.91
CA ALA A 145 -12.79 7.15 13.00
C ALA A 145 -13.40 7.28 11.59
N LEU A 146 -13.33 8.48 11.02
CA LEU A 146 -13.71 8.74 9.64
C LEU A 146 -12.51 8.51 8.71
N LEU A 147 -12.65 7.57 7.77
CA LEU A 147 -11.64 7.31 6.75
C LEU A 147 -11.88 8.19 5.52
N GLN A 148 -10.97 9.13 5.28
CA GLN A 148 -11.03 10.03 4.14
C GLN A 148 -9.69 10.06 3.42
N ILE A 149 -9.70 10.43 2.14
CA ILE A 149 -8.48 10.60 1.34
C ILE A 149 -7.54 11.56 2.07
N THR A 150 -6.30 11.16 2.26
CA THR A 150 -5.29 11.99 2.94
C THR A 150 -4.27 12.56 1.98
N ALA A 151 -4.12 11.96 0.79
CA ALA A 151 -3.19 12.42 -0.21
C ALA A 151 -3.70 12.16 -1.63
N ARG A 152 -3.35 13.09 -2.54
CA ARG A 152 -3.67 13.03 -3.95
C ARG A 152 -2.47 13.40 -4.80
N ARG A 153 -2.29 12.70 -5.91
CA ARG A 153 -1.35 13.05 -6.96
C ARG A 153 -2.03 14.01 -7.92
N LEU A 154 -1.44 15.20 -8.06
CA LEU A 154 -1.87 16.20 -9.04
C LEU A 154 -1.30 15.87 -10.41
N ARG A 155 -1.72 16.58 -11.47
CA ARG A 155 -1.10 16.47 -12.80
C ARG A 155 0.43 16.60 -12.68
N GLY A 156 1.17 15.61 -13.17
CA GLY A 156 2.62 15.50 -13.00
C GLY A 156 3.05 14.62 -11.82
N SER A 157 4.16 14.99 -11.16
CA SER A 157 4.75 14.21 -10.05
C SER A 157 4.46 14.78 -8.64
N LYS A 158 3.76 15.91 -8.55
CA LYS A 158 3.46 16.58 -7.28
C LYS A 158 2.35 15.84 -6.53
N VAL A 159 2.55 15.69 -5.22
CA VAL A 159 1.54 15.13 -4.31
C VAL A 159 1.05 16.23 -3.38
N GLU A 160 -0.26 16.37 -3.31
CA GLU A 160 -1.00 17.17 -2.36
C GLU A 160 -1.36 16.32 -1.14
N PHE A 161 -1.12 16.86 0.06
CA PHE A 161 -1.52 16.25 1.33
C PHE A 161 -2.67 17.05 1.90
N LEU A 162 -3.76 16.37 2.27
CA LEU A 162 -5.03 17.00 2.64
C LEU A 162 -5.18 17.24 4.14
N PHE A 163 -4.20 16.80 4.94
CA PHE A 163 -4.19 16.95 6.39
C PHE A 163 -3.01 17.84 6.78
N GLU A 164 -3.27 18.75 7.74
CA GLU A 164 -2.22 19.59 8.34
C GLU A 164 -1.27 18.74 9.18
N ASN A 165 -1.82 17.95 10.10
CA ASN A 165 -1.07 17.01 10.94
C ASN A 165 -0.82 15.70 10.19
N ARG A 166 0.46 15.34 10.00
CA ARG A 166 0.88 14.18 9.20
C ARG A 166 2.14 13.50 9.74
N VAL A 167 2.34 12.23 9.40
CA VAL A 167 3.43 11.36 9.91
C VAL A 167 4.49 11.00 8.88
#